data_AF-F9GG99-F1
#
_entry.id   AF-F9GG99-F1
#
_cell.length_a   1.000
_cell.length_b   1.000
_cell.length_c   1.000
_cell.angle_alpha   90.00
_cell.angle_beta   90.00
_cell.angle_gamma   90.00
#
_symmetry.space_group_name_H-M   'P 1'
#
loop_
_entity.id
_entity.type
_entity.pdbx_description
1 polymer ?
#
loop_
_entity_poly.entity_id
_entity_poly.type
_entity_poly.pdbx_seq_one_letter_code
_entity_poly.pdbx_strand_id
1 'polypeptide(L)'
;FGLIDNERREGFQFLSESIRQLAEQHSIRRPDVIITDFDEQLKAALNDQFPDVQQQLCIHHINSKVLLTSKQKWAMDRCDGSSSHDDSQRDDSAPQRQAQLSPKDQQSIHATSSEDIPHSYQGVLMMWKFVLFAETEEAHEKAWGNLCKEFDDQRAILR
;
A
#
# COMPACT_ATOMS: atom_id res chain seq x y z
N PHE A 1 0.62 24.32 2.92
CA PHE A 1 1.07 23.05 3.53
C PHE A 1 0.36 22.89 4.85
N GLY A 2 -0.29 21.75 5.06
CA GLY A 2 -0.84 21.38 6.37
C GLY A 2 0.15 20.45 7.06
N LEU A 3 0.53 20.78 8.29
CA LEU A 3 1.37 19.93 9.13
C LEU A 3 0.52 19.49 10.31
N ILE A 4 0.45 18.19 10.53
CA ILE A 4 -0.15 17.58 11.71
C ILE A 4 0.96 16.81 12.41
N ASP A 5 0.99 16.87 13.74
CA ASP A 5 2.02 16.24 14.57
C ASP A 5 1.64 14.83 15.02
N ASN A 6 0.42 14.39 14.69
CA ASN A 6 -0.12 13.09 15.04
C ASN A 6 -1.12 12.60 13.99
N GLU A 7 -1.24 11.28 13.85
CA GLU A 7 -2.22 10.59 13.02
C GLU A 7 -3.51 10.33 13.83
N ARG A 8 -4.04 11.35 14.50
CA ARG A 8 -5.32 11.25 15.21
C ARG A 8 -6.43 11.94 14.44
N ARG A 9 -7.66 11.47 14.68
CA ARG A 9 -8.86 12.03 14.07
C ARG A 9 -8.96 13.54 14.21
N GLU A 10 -8.62 14.11 15.37
CA GLU A 10 -8.72 15.55 15.60
C GLU A 10 -7.77 16.35 14.69
N GLY A 11 -6.57 15.83 14.46
CA GLY A 11 -5.59 16.43 13.54
C GLY A 11 -6.10 16.40 12.09
N PHE A 12 -6.62 15.27 11.66
CA PHE A 12 -7.21 15.14 10.31
C PHE A 12 -8.47 16.00 10.14
N GLN A 13 -9.30 16.13 11.17
CA GLN A 13 -10.47 17.00 11.15
C GLN A 13 -10.07 18.47 11.03
N PHE A 14 -9.11 18.91 11.84
CA PHE A 14 -8.56 20.27 11.75
C PHE A 14 -8.04 20.57 10.34
N LEU A 15 -7.28 19.64 9.74
CA LEU A 15 -6.72 19.81 8.41
C LEU A 15 -7.81 19.87 7.33
N SER A 16 -8.74 18.91 7.32
CA SER A 16 -9.81 18.83 6.32
C SER A 16 -10.78 20.01 6.41
N GLU A 17 -11.13 20.45 7.63
CA GLU A 17 -11.95 21.64 7.83
C GLU A 17 -11.24 22.90 7.34
N SER A 18 -9.95 23.05 7.66
CA SER A 18 -9.16 24.20 7.20
C SER A 18 -9.08 24.26 5.66
N ILE A 19 -8.94 23.11 4.99
CA ILE A 19 -8.97 23.02 3.53
C ILE A 19 -10.34 23.44 2.99
N ARG A 20 -11.44 22.97 3.60
CA ARG A 20 -12.80 23.33 3.20
C ARG A 20 -13.04 24.84 3.34
N GLN A 21 -12.67 25.43 4.48
CA GLN A 21 -12.82 26.87 4.73
C GLN A 21 -12.00 27.70 3.74
N LEU A 22 -10.76 27.28 3.44
CA LEU A 22 -9.92 27.96 2.46
C LEU A 22 -10.51 27.88 1.05
N ALA A 23 -11.06 26.72 0.68
CA ALA A 23 -11.72 26.56 -0.61
C ALA A 23 -12.95 27.49 -0.73
N GLU A 24 -13.77 27.59 0.32
CA GLU A 24 -14.92 28.48 0.37
C GLU A 24 -14.49 29.95 0.29
N GLN A 25 -13.48 30.36 1.05
CA GLN A 25 -12.97 31.74 1.08
C GLN A 25 -12.45 32.19 -0.30
N HIS A 26 -11.81 31.29 -1.04
CA HIS A 26 -11.23 31.59 -2.35
C HIS A 26 -12.14 31.19 -3.52
N SER A 27 -13.39 30.79 -3.25
CA SER A 27 -14.33 30.30 -4.27
C SER A 27 -13.75 29.18 -5.15
N ILE A 28 -12.91 28.33 -4.56
CA ILE A 28 -12.33 27.15 -5.21
C ILE A 28 -13.42 26.07 -5.25
N ARG A 29 -13.63 25.50 -6.44
CA ARG A 29 -14.57 24.40 -6.62
C ARG A 29 -14.17 23.23 -5.72
N ARG A 30 -15.16 22.63 -5.04
CA ARG A 30 -14.96 21.41 -4.24
C ARG A 30 -14.43 20.27 -5.10
N PRO A 31 -13.51 19.44 -4.58
CA PRO A 31 -12.99 18.31 -5.33
C PRO A 31 -14.10 17.29 -5.58
N ASP A 32 -14.09 16.67 -6.76
CA ASP A 32 -14.99 15.54 -7.06
C ASP A 32 -14.44 14.22 -6.49
N VAL A 33 -13.12 14.12 -6.33
CA VAL A 33 -12.41 12.96 -5.78
C VAL A 33 -11.29 13.39 -4.83
N ILE A 34 -11.15 12.68 -3.70
CA ILE A 34 -10.01 12.81 -2.79
C ILE A 34 -9.22 11.49 -2.79
N ILE A 35 -7.91 11.57 -2.99
CA ILE A 35 -7.01 10.42 -3.08
C ILE A 35 -6.08 10.42 -1.88
N THR A 36 -6.12 9.37 -1.06
CA THR A 36 -5.28 9.24 0.15
C THR A 36 -4.60 7.88 0.22
N ASP A 37 -3.58 7.73 1.04
CA ASP A 37 -3.26 6.43 1.62
C ASP A 37 -4.37 6.02 2.60
N PHE A 38 -4.54 4.72 2.82
CA PHE A 38 -5.63 4.22 3.66
C PHE A 38 -5.34 4.51 5.14
N ASP A 39 -6.16 5.38 5.74
CA ASP A 39 -6.24 5.58 7.19
C ASP A 39 -7.72 5.79 7.58
N GLU A 40 -8.20 5.02 8.56
CA GLU A 40 -9.61 5.04 8.96
C GLU A 40 -10.03 6.36 9.61
N GLN A 41 -9.14 7.00 10.36
CA GLN A 41 -9.41 8.26 11.04
C GLN A 41 -9.42 9.41 10.04
N LEU A 42 -8.49 9.42 9.08
CA LEU A 42 -8.49 10.36 7.96
C LEU A 42 -9.76 10.20 7.12
N LYS A 43 -10.13 8.95 6.78
CA LYS A 43 -11.36 8.67 6.03
C LYS A 43 -12.60 9.20 6.75
N ALA A 44 -12.69 8.99 8.07
CA ALA A 44 -13.79 9.50 8.87
C ALA A 44 -13.82 11.03 8.89
N ALA A 45 -12.68 11.69 9.13
CA ALA A 45 -12.58 13.15 9.12
C ALA A 45 -12.96 13.75 7.75
N LEU A 46 -12.54 13.11 6.65
CA LEU A 46 -12.91 13.53 5.30
C LEU A 46 -14.40 13.36 5.02
N ASN A 47 -15.03 12.27 5.50
CA ASN A 47 -16.48 12.09 5.37
C ASN A 47 -17.27 13.17 6.12
N ASP A 48 -16.77 13.62 7.28
CA ASP A 48 -17.43 14.67 8.05
C ASP A 48 -17.39 16.04 7.32
N GLN A 49 -16.31 16.35 6.60
CA GLN A 49 -16.12 17.63 5.90
C GLN A 49 -16.56 17.62 4.43
N PHE A 50 -16.50 16.47 3.78
CA PHE A 50 -16.73 16.26 2.35
C PHE A 50 -17.60 15.01 2.10
N PRO A 51 -18.84 14.95 2.63
CA PRO A 51 -19.67 13.74 2.58
C PRO A 51 -20.05 13.31 1.16
N ASP A 52 -20.12 14.27 0.22
CA ASP A 52 -20.51 14.02 -1.17
C ASP A 52 -19.32 13.72 -2.10
N VAL A 53 -18.09 13.74 -1.57
CA VAL A 53 -16.87 13.59 -2.38
C VAL A 53 -16.42 12.14 -2.37
N GLN A 54 -16.15 11.59 -3.55
CA GLN A 54 -15.67 10.22 -3.66
C GLN A 54 -14.24 10.12 -3.08
N GLN A 55 -14.03 9.17 -2.17
CA GLN A 55 -12.69 8.85 -1.68
C GLN A 55 -12.10 7.66 -2.43
N GLN A 56 -10.83 7.76 -2.82
CA GLN A 56 -10.09 6.70 -3.51
C GLN A 56 -8.73 6.47 -2.85
N LEU A 57 -8.24 5.24 -2.95
CA LEU A 57 -6.91 4.89 -2.46
C LEU A 57 -5.84 5.24 -3.48
N CYS A 58 -4.72 5.78 -2.99
CA CYS A 58 -3.60 6.13 -3.82
C CYS A 58 -2.88 4.87 -4.33
N ILE A 59 -2.93 4.63 -5.63
CA ILE A 59 -2.27 3.50 -6.30
C ILE A 59 -0.76 3.46 -6.00
N HIS A 60 -0.11 4.62 -5.92
CA HIS A 60 1.32 4.69 -5.58
C HIS A 60 1.59 4.12 -4.18
N HIS A 61 0.75 4.46 -3.19
CA HIS A 61 0.86 3.93 -1.83
C HIS A 61 0.53 2.44 -1.77
N ILE A 62 -0.49 1.98 -2.49
CA ILE A 62 -0.81 0.54 -2.61
C ILE A 62 0.40 -0.23 -3.15
N ASN A 63 0.94 0.19 -4.31
CA ASN A 63 2.07 -0.49 -4.94
C ASN A 63 3.33 -0.45 -4.08
N SER A 64 3.59 0.68 -3.40
CA SER A 64 4.69 0.81 -2.44
C SER A 64 4.54 -0.18 -1.29
N LYS A 65 3.34 -0.29 -0.73
CA LYS A 65 3.03 -1.21 0.37
C LYS A 65 3.18 -2.67 -0.07
N VAL A 66 2.64 -3.04 -1.22
CA VAL A 66 2.79 -4.39 -1.79
C VAL A 66 4.26 -4.74 -1.99
N LEU A 67 5.04 -3.85 -2.58
CA LEU A 67 6.47 -4.08 -2.80
C LEU A 67 7.24 -4.24 -1.49
N LEU A 68 6.97 -3.35 -0.53
CA LEU A 68 7.61 -3.36 0.78
C LEU A 68 7.30 -4.64 1.55
N THR A 69 6.03 -5.02 1.62
CA THR A 69 5.59 -6.26 2.29
C THR A 69 6.17 -7.49 1.59
N SER A 70 6.17 -7.50 0.25
CA SER A 70 6.74 -8.60 -0.54
C SER A 70 8.23 -8.77 -0.24
N LYS A 71 8.98 -7.67 -0.19
CA LYS A 71 10.41 -7.67 0.14
C LYS A 71 10.68 -8.12 1.58
N GLN A 72 9.88 -7.67 2.55
CA GLN A 72 10.06 -8.02 3.96
C GLN A 72 9.75 -9.50 4.25
N LYS A 73 8.76 -10.05 3.57
CA LYS A 73 8.29 -11.42 3.79
C LYS A 73 8.88 -12.44 2.80
N TRP A 74 9.76 -12.00 1.89
CA TRP A 74 10.39 -12.88 0.91
C TRP A 74 11.20 -13.99 1.59
N ALA A 75 10.87 -15.25 1.30
CA ALA A 75 11.36 -16.38 2.08
C ALA A 75 12.77 -16.88 1.72
N MET A 76 13.40 -16.36 0.66
CA MET A 76 14.67 -16.91 0.11
C MET A 76 15.91 -16.73 1.01
N ASP A 77 15.89 -15.89 2.05
CA ASP A 77 17.09 -15.61 2.89
C ASP A 77 17.11 -16.31 4.27
N ARG A 78 16.17 -17.21 4.59
CA ARG A 78 16.20 -17.97 5.86
C ARG A 78 16.84 -19.34 5.77
N CYS A 79 17.36 -19.71 4.61
CA CYS A 79 17.92 -21.04 4.36
C CYS A 79 19.40 -20.94 3.99
N ASP A 80 20.23 -20.34 4.84
CA ASP A 80 21.66 -20.64 4.87
C ASP A 80 22.24 -20.36 6.27
N GLY A 81 22.33 -21.42 7.08
CA GLY A 81 23.27 -21.48 8.21
C GLY A 81 22.69 -21.71 9.61
N SER A 82 22.85 -22.96 10.07
CA SER A 82 22.90 -23.40 11.48
C SER A 82 21.60 -23.73 12.22
N SER A 83 21.25 -25.02 12.17
CA SER A 83 21.14 -25.95 13.31
C SER A 83 20.52 -25.49 14.64
N SER A 84 19.60 -26.36 15.11
CA SER A 84 19.15 -26.67 16.48
C SER A 84 18.07 -25.80 17.15
N HIS A 85 17.02 -26.52 17.58
CA HIS A 85 15.99 -26.18 18.56
C HIS A 85 16.36 -25.06 19.55
N ASP A 86 15.46 -24.11 19.77
CA ASP A 86 14.65 -24.10 21.00
C ASP A 86 13.43 -23.18 20.85
N ASP A 87 12.30 -23.61 21.42
CA ASP A 87 11.08 -22.81 21.55
C ASP A 87 11.35 -21.66 22.53
N SER A 88 11.22 -20.42 22.07
CA SER A 88 11.16 -19.27 22.95
C SER A 88 10.34 -18.16 22.30
N GLN A 89 9.22 -17.84 22.96
CA GLN A 89 8.35 -16.69 22.68
C GLN A 89 9.18 -15.48 22.27
N ARG A 90 9.07 -15.10 20.99
CA ARG A 90 9.63 -13.85 20.49
C ARG A 90 8.63 -12.75 20.76
N ASP A 91 8.93 -12.02 21.83
CA ASP A 91 8.46 -10.70 22.17
C ASP A 91 8.26 -9.81 20.92
N ASP A 92 7.06 -9.26 20.77
CA ASP A 92 6.56 -8.41 19.67
C ASP A 92 7.14 -6.98 19.71
N SER A 93 8.33 -6.85 20.31
CA SER A 93 8.96 -5.59 20.70
C SER A 93 10.31 -5.41 20.00
N ALA A 94 10.36 -5.56 18.68
CA ALA A 94 11.49 -5.08 17.89
C ALA A 94 10.98 -4.00 16.93
N PRO A 95 11.54 -2.78 16.94
CA PRO A 95 11.13 -1.75 16.00
C PRO A 95 11.38 -2.30 14.60
N GLN A 96 10.31 -2.47 13.81
CA GLN A 96 10.40 -2.67 12.37
C GLN A 96 11.32 -1.56 11.86
N ARG A 97 12.58 -1.89 11.58
CA ARG A 97 13.45 -1.01 10.80
C ARG A 97 12.63 -0.71 9.56
N GLN A 98 12.22 0.55 9.40
CA GLN A 98 11.52 1.01 8.22
C GLN A 98 12.42 0.68 7.03
N ALA A 99 12.17 -0.46 6.40
CA ALA A 99 12.92 -0.90 5.26
C ALA A 99 12.53 0.06 4.14
N GLN A 100 13.30 1.13 3.95
CA GLN A 100 13.01 2.09 2.90
C GLN A 100 13.22 1.42 1.54
N LEU A 101 12.32 1.71 0.60
CA LEU A 101 12.45 1.24 -0.77
C LEU A 101 13.69 1.86 -1.41
N SER A 102 14.49 1.03 -2.08
CA SER A 102 15.64 1.48 -2.88
C SER A 102 15.18 2.37 -4.04
N PRO A 103 16.02 3.27 -4.59
CA PRO A 103 15.70 3.98 -5.83
C PRO A 103 15.29 3.07 -6.99
N LYS A 104 15.85 1.84 -7.06
CA LYS A 104 15.43 0.83 -8.04
C LYS A 104 14.02 0.31 -7.77
N ASP A 105 13.68 0.10 -6.51
CA ASP A 105 12.35 -0.34 -6.08
C ASP A 105 11.28 0.74 -6.38
N GLN A 106 11.66 2.02 -6.22
CA GLN A 106 10.80 3.16 -6.59
C GLN A 106 10.52 3.21 -8.09
N GLN A 107 11.51 2.92 -8.93
CA GLN A 107 11.31 2.83 -10.38
C GLN A 107 10.35 1.69 -10.76
N SER A 108 10.43 0.55 -10.08
CA SER A 108 9.53 -0.60 -10.30
C SER A 108 8.07 -0.29 -9.99
N ILE A 109 7.77 0.68 -9.11
CA ILE A 109 6.40 1.14 -8.84
C ILE A 109 5.79 1.81 -10.08
N HIS A 110 6.60 2.56 -10.84
CA HIS A 110 6.16 3.30 -12.02
C HIS A 110 6.31 2.54 -13.34
N ALA A 111 7.17 1.53 -13.40
CA ALA A 111 7.43 0.78 -14.62
C ALA A 111 6.18 0.02 -15.12
N THR A 112 5.97 0.01 -16.43
CA THR A 112 4.99 -0.83 -17.12
C THR A 112 5.43 -2.30 -17.03
N SER A 113 4.49 -3.21 -16.78
CA SER A 113 4.81 -4.63 -16.63
C SER A 113 5.39 -5.21 -17.91
N SER A 114 6.61 -5.76 -17.84
CA SER A 114 7.26 -6.55 -18.90
C SER A 114 6.65 -7.95 -19.00
N GLU A 115 6.75 -8.60 -20.16
CA GLU A 115 6.25 -9.98 -20.38
C GLU A 115 7.04 -11.03 -19.59
N ASP A 116 8.33 -10.79 -19.33
CA ASP A 116 9.16 -11.66 -18.51
C ASP A 116 9.02 -11.31 -17.02
N ILE A 117 8.28 -12.13 -16.28
CA ILE A 117 8.03 -11.96 -14.84
C ILE A 117 9.10 -12.72 -14.05
N PRO A 118 10.00 -12.05 -13.30
CA PRO A 118 11.01 -12.74 -12.50
C PRO A 118 10.39 -13.34 -11.23
N HIS A 119 10.77 -14.57 -10.85
CA HIS A 119 10.36 -15.18 -9.57
C HIS A 119 11.07 -14.52 -8.37
N SER A 120 10.63 -13.31 -8.03
CA SER A 120 11.23 -12.40 -7.04
C SER A 120 10.14 -11.52 -6.42
N TYR A 121 10.46 -10.81 -5.34
CA TYR A 121 9.54 -9.83 -4.73
C TYR A 121 9.12 -8.72 -5.71
N GLN A 122 9.93 -8.43 -6.73
CA GLN A 122 9.57 -7.48 -7.80
C GLN A 122 8.57 -8.08 -8.79
N GLY A 123 8.66 -9.39 -9.06
CA GLY A 123 7.68 -10.12 -9.87
C GLY A 123 6.30 -10.15 -9.23
N VAL A 124 6.23 -10.25 -7.90
CA VAL A 124 4.97 -10.12 -7.15
C VAL A 124 4.30 -8.79 -7.45
N LEU A 125 5.05 -7.67 -7.40
CA LEU A 125 4.52 -6.35 -7.74
C LEU A 125 4.07 -6.27 -9.20
N MET A 126 4.83 -6.87 -10.13
CA MET A 126 4.46 -6.88 -11.54
C MET A 126 3.15 -7.63 -11.80
N MET A 127 2.96 -8.79 -11.17
CA MET A 127 1.70 -9.53 -11.26
C MET A 127 0.56 -8.82 -10.54
N TRP A 128 0.83 -8.22 -9.38
CA TRP A 128 -0.15 -7.42 -8.64
C TRP A 128 -0.71 -6.28 -9.49
N LYS A 129 0.11 -5.63 -10.32
CA LYS A 129 -0.37 -4.59 -11.25
C LYS A 129 -1.40 -5.12 -12.24
N PHE A 130 -1.27 -6.37 -12.73
CA PHE A 130 -2.30 -6.96 -13.58
C PHE A 130 -3.62 -7.18 -12.84
N VAL A 131 -3.57 -7.51 -11.54
CA VAL A 131 -4.76 -7.61 -10.68
C VAL A 131 -5.40 -6.23 -10.50
N LEU A 132 -4.59 -5.23 -10.12
CA LEU A 132 -5.04 -3.88 -9.79
C LEU A 132 -5.64 -3.13 -11.00
N PHE A 133 -5.09 -3.35 -12.19
CA PHE A 133 -5.53 -2.68 -13.43
C PHE A 133 -6.47 -3.53 -14.29
N ALA A 134 -7.00 -4.64 -13.77
CA ALA A 134 -7.98 -5.43 -14.48
C ALA A 134 -9.27 -4.62 -14.72
N GLU A 135 -9.73 -4.56 -15.97
CA GLU A 135 -10.93 -3.81 -16.35
C GLU A 135 -12.24 -4.51 -15.98
N THR A 136 -12.19 -5.83 -15.78
CA THR A 136 -13.36 -6.68 -15.49
C THR A 136 -13.10 -7.56 -14.28
N GLU A 137 -14.18 -7.97 -13.60
CA GLU A 137 -14.11 -8.88 -12.47
C GLU A 137 -13.50 -10.23 -12.88
N GLU A 138 -13.84 -10.74 -14.06
CA GLU A 138 -13.27 -11.99 -14.57
C GLU A 138 -11.77 -11.88 -14.84
N ALA A 139 -11.31 -10.75 -15.38
CA ALA A 139 -9.89 -10.50 -15.57
C ALA A 139 -9.15 -10.34 -14.23
N HIS A 140 -9.79 -9.70 -13.25
CA HIS A 140 -9.27 -9.55 -11.90
C HIS A 140 -9.05 -10.92 -11.24
N GLU A 141 -10.10 -11.76 -11.20
CA GLU A 141 -10.03 -13.09 -10.60
C GLU A 141 -9.00 -13.98 -11.30
N LYS A 142 -8.93 -13.90 -12.63
CA LYS A 142 -7.92 -14.63 -13.40
C LYS A 142 -6.50 -14.16 -13.07
N ALA A 143 -6.27 -12.85 -13.01
CA ALA A 143 -4.96 -12.28 -12.67
C ALA A 143 -4.55 -12.64 -11.23
N TRP A 144 -5.51 -12.58 -10.29
CA TRP A 144 -5.29 -12.95 -8.90
C TRP A 144 -4.97 -14.44 -8.75
N GLY A 145 -5.70 -15.31 -9.44
CA GLY A 145 -5.43 -16.75 -9.49
C GLY A 145 -4.06 -17.07 -10.07
N ASN A 146 -3.65 -16.37 -11.15
CA ASN A 146 -2.32 -16.52 -11.73
C ASN A 146 -1.22 -16.09 -10.75
N LEU A 147 -1.39 -14.95 -10.07
CA LEU A 147 -0.45 -14.44 -9.07
C LEU A 147 -0.29 -15.44 -7.91
N CYS A 148 -1.42 -15.93 -7.37
CA CYS A 148 -1.41 -16.91 -6.30
C CYS A 148 -0.75 -18.23 -6.72
N LYS A 149 -0.93 -18.65 -7.98
CA LYS A 149 -0.34 -19.88 -8.52
C LYS A 149 1.17 -19.74 -8.72
N GLU A 150 1.63 -18.61 -9.27
CA GLU A 150 3.05 -18.37 -9.54
C GLU A 150 3.85 -18.29 -8.23
N PHE A 151 3.30 -17.63 -7.22
CA PHE A 151 3.97 -17.39 -5.94
C PHE A 151 3.39 -18.22 -4.77
N ASP A 152 2.89 -19.44 -5.04
CA ASP A 152 2.33 -20.32 -3.98
C ASP A 152 3.38 -20.70 -2.92
N ASP A 153 4.66 -20.67 -3.26
CA ASP A 153 5.79 -20.84 -2.31
C ASP A 153 5.93 -19.65 -1.34
N GLN A 154 5.37 -18.48 -1.67
CA GLN A 154 5.46 -17.24 -0.90
C GLN A 154 4.14 -16.89 -0.18
N ARG A 155 3.44 -17.89 0.38
CA ARG A 155 2.13 -17.70 1.06
C ARG A 155 2.11 -16.62 2.14
N ALA A 156 3.25 -16.31 2.76
CA ALA A 156 3.34 -15.24 3.75
C ALA A 156 3.01 -13.85 3.15
N ILE A 157 3.28 -13.65 1.86
CA ILE A 157 2.99 -12.41 1.12
C ILE A 157 1.52 -12.34 0.70
N LEU A 158 0.95 -13.50 0.33
CA LEU A 158 -0.41 -13.62 -0.25
C LEU A 158 -1.54 -13.68 0.79
N ARG A 159 -1.21 -13.72 2.07
CA ARG A 159 -2.14 -13.76 3.21
C ARG A 159 -2.18 -12.44 3.96
#